data_AF-W7E079-F1
#
_entry.id   AF-W7E079-F1
#
_cell.length_a   1.000
_cell.length_b   1.000
_cell.length_c   1.000
_cell.angle_alpha   90.00
_cell.angle_beta   90.00
_cell.angle_gamma   90.00
#
_symmetry.space_group_name_H-M   'P 1'
#
loop_
_entity.id
_entity.type
_entity.pdbx_description
1 polymer ?
#
loop_
_entity_poly.entity_id
_entity_poly.type
_entity_poly.pdbx_seq_one_letter_code
_entity_poly.pdbx_strand_id
1 'polypeptide(L)'
;MPTPESELFLAKKPKVAPTFDGVDYEDNKALKAAQDAIIREQWVRSMMARLVREEMGKCYRREGVNHLEKCGHLRERYFELLKDAKVKGYLFAQQNYVDEALKR
;
A
#
# COMPACT_ATOMS: atom_id res chain seq x y z
N MET A 1 5.66 19.68 13.22
CA MET A 1 4.25 19.71 12.78
C MET A 1 4.15 19.03 11.43
N PRO A 2 3.08 18.26 11.13
CA PRO A 2 2.87 17.76 9.78
C PRO A 2 2.71 18.97 8.84
N THR A 3 3.38 18.91 7.69
CA THR A 3 3.20 19.90 6.62
C THR A 3 1.74 19.86 6.15
N PRO A 4 1.08 21.02 5.93
CA PRO A 4 -0.29 21.04 5.42
C PRO A 4 -0.36 20.34 4.05
N GLU A 5 -1.41 19.57 3.83
CA GLU A 5 -1.64 18.89 2.55
C GLU A 5 -1.88 19.94 1.44
N SER A 6 -1.23 19.77 0.29
CA SER A 6 -1.39 20.70 -0.85
C SER A 6 -2.74 20.51 -1.54
N GLU A 7 -3.26 21.55 -2.18
CA GLU A 7 -4.52 21.49 -2.95
C GLU A 7 -4.51 20.38 -4.02
N LEU A 8 -3.36 20.18 -4.67
CA LEU A 8 -3.16 19.12 -5.65
C LEU A 8 -3.26 17.71 -5.04
N PHE A 9 -2.82 17.54 -3.79
CA PHE A 9 -2.94 16.27 -3.07
C PHE A 9 -4.40 15.99 -2.72
N LEU A 10 -5.09 16.99 -2.16
CA LEU A 10 -6.52 16.91 -1.82
C LEU A 10 -7.37 16.57 -3.04
N ALA A 11 -7.06 17.14 -4.21
CA ALA A 11 -7.78 16.85 -5.46
C ALA A 11 -7.60 15.41 -5.94
N LYS A 12 -6.43 14.79 -5.70
CA LYS A 12 -6.11 13.43 -6.19
C LYS A 12 -6.37 12.31 -5.17
N LYS A 13 -6.64 12.67 -3.92
CA LYS A 13 -6.88 11.71 -2.84
C LYS A 13 -8.09 10.82 -3.15
N PRO A 14 -7.98 9.49 -3.04
CA PRO A 14 -9.14 8.61 -3.18
C PRO A 14 -10.20 8.97 -2.14
N LYS A 15 -11.45 9.09 -2.58
CA LYS A 15 -12.61 9.36 -1.71
C LYS A 15 -13.29 8.07 -1.23
N VAL A 16 -12.97 6.94 -1.85
CA VAL A 16 -13.59 5.63 -1.62
C VAL A 16 -12.56 4.72 -0.95
N ALA A 17 -13.03 3.83 -0.08
CA ALA A 17 -12.20 2.81 0.55
C ALA A 17 -11.62 1.83 -0.50
N PRO A 18 -10.45 1.23 -0.24
CA PRO A 18 -9.83 0.25 -1.13
C PRO A 18 -10.49 -1.14 -1.00
N THR A 19 -11.81 -1.21 -1.23
CA THR A 19 -12.62 -2.43 -1.13
C THR A 19 -13.71 -2.44 -2.22
N PHE A 20 -14.18 -3.63 -2.60
CA PHE A 20 -15.34 -3.80 -3.48
C PHE A 20 -16.65 -4.02 -2.71
N ASP A 21 -16.57 -4.21 -1.38
CA ASP A 21 -17.73 -4.35 -0.51
C ASP A 21 -18.62 -3.09 -0.61
N GLY A 22 -19.89 -3.28 -1.01
CA GLY A 22 -20.88 -2.20 -1.14
C GLY A 22 -20.74 -1.30 -2.37
N VAL A 23 -19.88 -1.66 -3.35
CA VAL A 23 -19.76 -0.93 -4.61
C VAL A 23 -20.83 -1.41 -5.60
N ASP A 24 -21.58 -0.48 -6.19
CA ASP A 24 -22.48 -0.78 -7.30
C ASP A 24 -21.67 -1.05 -8.58
N TYR A 25 -21.82 -2.25 -9.14
CA TYR A 25 -21.10 -2.69 -10.34
C TYR A 25 -21.69 -2.11 -11.63
N GLU A 26 -22.95 -1.66 -11.61
CA GLU A 26 -23.60 -1.03 -12.76
C GLU A 26 -23.14 0.43 -12.93
N ASP A 27 -22.74 1.09 -11.83
CA ASP A 27 -22.09 2.40 -11.89
C ASP A 27 -20.59 2.29 -12.22
N ASN A 28 -20.29 2.49 -13.50
CA ASN A 28 -18.93 2.51 -14.04
C ASN A 28 -17.99 3.48 -13.29
N LYS A 29 -18.50 4.61 -12.77
CA LYS A 29 -17.65 5.58 -12.03
C LYS A 29 -17.28 5.04 -10.67
N ALA A 30 -18.24 4.49 -9.93
CA ALA A 30 -18.01 3.88 -8.62
C ALA A 30 -17.05 2.69 -8.73
N LEU A 31 -17.27 1.81 -9.71
CA LEU A 31 -16.43 0.66 -9.97
C LEU A 31 -14.98 1.06 -10.31
N LYS A 32 -14.78 2.07 -11.16
CA LYS A 32 -13.44 2.58 -11.48
C LYS A 32 -12.76 3.24 -10.28
N ALA A 33 -13.51 3.97 -9.45
CA ALA A 33 -12.97 4.56 -8.23
C ALA A 33 -12.46 3.50 -7.24
N ALA A 34 -13.19 2.38 -7.08
CA ALA A 34 -12.79 1.26 -6.24
C ALA A 34 -11.54 0.53 -6.78
N GLN A 35 -11.50 0.24 -8.08
CA GLN A 35 -10.32 -0.34 -8.75
C GLN A 35 -9.06 0.51 -8.51
N ASP A 36 -9.19 1.81 -8.71
CA ASP A 36 -8.11 2.77 -8.49
C ASP A 36 -7.65 2.83 -7.03
N ALA A 37 -8.59 2.85 -6.08
CA ALA A 37 -8.27 2.89 -4.65
C ALA A 37 -7.44 1.68 -4.22
N ILE A 38 -7.82 0.48 -4.67
CA ILE A 38 -7.11 -0.77 -4.39
C ILE A 38 -5.69 -0.75 -4.98
N ILE A 39 -5.55 -0.34 -6.24
CA ILE A 39 -4.23 -0.27 -6.88
C ILE A 39 -3.33 0.73 -6.15
N ARG A 40 -3.85 1.91 -5.80
CA ARG A 40 -3.07 2.93 -5.08
C ARG A 40 -2.58 2.42 -3.73
N GLU A 41 -3.43 1.74 -2.97
CA GLU A 41 -3.04 1.15 -1.68
C GLU A 41 -1.92 0.10 -1.83
N GLN A 42 -1.99 -0.74 -2.87
CA GLN A 42 -0.91 -1.69 -3.18
C GLN A 42 0.41 -0.96 -3.52
N TRP A 43 0.34 0.15 -4.26
CA TRP A 43 1.51 0.98 -4.53
C TRP A 43 2.05 1.65 -3.27
N VAL A 44 1.19 2.13 -2.36
CA VAL A 44 1.62 2.70 -1.08
C VAL A 44 2.45 1.68 -0.30
N ARG A 45 1.97 0.43 -0.18
CA ARG A 45 2.72 -0.65 0.47
C ARG A 45 4.06 -0.94 -0.19
N SER A 46 4.09 -0.93 -1.53
CA SER A 46 5.33 -1.06 -2.30
C SER A 46 6.31 0.08 -2.02
N MET A 47 5.82 1.32 -1.93
CA MET A 47 6.64 2.50 -1.62
C MET A 47 7.14 2.49 -0.18
N MET A 48 6.33 2.04 0.78
CA MET A 48 6.78 1.84 2.16
C MET A 48 7.95 0.88 2.24
N ALA A 49 7.89 -0.25 1.52
CA ALA A 49 9.00 -1.20 1.45
C ALA A 49 10.26 -0.58 0.79
N ARG A 50 10.09 0.26 -0.23
CA ARG A 50 11.21 0.99 -0.86
C ARG A 50 11.89 1.96 0.10
N LEU A 51 11.13 2.72 0.89
CA LEU A 51 11.67 3.63 1.90
C LEU A 51 12.52 2.89 2.94
N VAL A 52 12.02 1.75 3.45
CA VAL A 52 12.78 0.92 4.40
C VAL A 52 14.05 0.36 3.76
N ARG A 53 13.99 -0.08 2.49
CA ARG A 53 15.16 -0.55 1.75
C ARG A 53 16.22 0.56 1.59
N GLU A 54 15.82 1.77 1.26
CA GLU A 54 16.73 2.90 1.12
C GLU A 54 17.40 3.24 2.45
N GLU A 55 16.62 3.28 3.54
CA GLU A 55 17.15 3.55 4.88
C GLU A 55 18.09 2.43 5.35
N MET A 56 17.75 1.17 5.07
CA MET A 56 18.65 0.04 5.28
C MET A 56 19.96 0.19 4.50
N GLY A 57 19.89 0.61 3.23
CA GLY A 57 21.08 0.87 2.41
C GLY A 57 21.94 2.04 2.93
N LYS A 58 21.36 3.01 3.64
CA LYS A 58 22.13 4.05 4.36
C LYS A 58 22.77 3.49 5.62
N CYS A 59 22.05 2.69 6.40
CA CYS A 59 22.58 2.03 7.60
C CYS A 59 23.78 1.14 7.25
N TYR A 60 23.69 0.33 6.20
CA TYR A 60 24.80 -0.52 5.74
C TYR A 60 26.05 0.29 5.39
N ARG A 61 25.87 1.45 4.74
CA ARG A 61 26.99 2.35 4.40
C ARG A 61 27.58 3.04 5.64
N ARG A 62 26.76 3.40 6.63
CA ARG A 62 27.21 4.10 7.84
C ARG A 62 27.92 3.18 8.83
N GLU A 63 27.36 1.99 9.08
CA GLU A 63 27.84 1.08 10.12
C GLU A 63 28.99 0.17 9.63
N GLY A 64 29.20 0.06 8.32
CA GLY A 64 30.28 -0.73 7.73
C GLY A 64 30.23 -2.18 8.20
N VAL A 65 31.34 -2.68 8.76
CA VAL A 65 31.46 -4.07 9.26
C VAL A 65 30.43 -4.41 10.35
N ASN A 66 29.92 -3.42 11.08
CA ASN A 66 28.96 -3.61 12.18
C ASN A 66 27.49 -3.69 11.73
N HIS A 67 27.22 -3.69 10.42
CA HIS A 67 25.85 -3.67 9.89
C HIS A 67 24.98 -4.84 10.37
N LEU A 68 25.58 -6.00 10.70
CA LEU A 68 24.86 -7.18 11.16
C LEU A 68 24.20 -6.96 12.53
N GLU A 69 24.86 -6.24 13.43
CA GLU A 69 24.35 -5.95 14.77
C GLU A 69 23.41 -4.72 14.75
N LYS A 70 23.81 -3.66 14.03
CA LYS A 70 23.12 -2.37 14.09
C LYS A 70 21.94 -2.24 13.13
N CYS A 71 21.98 -2.88 11.95
CA CYS A 71 20.94 -2.74 10.93
C CYS A 71 19.89 -3.87 10.92
N GLY A 72 19.94 -4.81 11.88
CA GLY A 72 19.05 -5.98 11.93
C GLY A 72 17.55 -5.64 11.97
N HIS A 73 17.18 -4.61 12.73
CA HIS A 73 15.79 -4.14 12.83
C HIS A 73 15.20 -3.65 11.50
N LEU A 74 16.00 -2.94 10.67
CA LEU A 74 15.57 -2.49 9.34
C LEU A 74 15.38 -3.67 8.39
N ARG A 75 16.26 -4.67 8.48
CA ARG A 75 16.16 -5.91 7.71
C ARG A 75 14.89 -6.70 8.06
N GLU A 76 14.61 -6.86 9.35
CA GLU A 76 13.41 -7.55 9.83
C GLU A 76 12.14 -6.84 9.37
N ARG A 77 12.08 -5.51 9.56
CA ARG A 77 10.98 -4.68 9.06
C ARG A 77 10.81 -4.80 7.55
N TYR A 78 11.92 -4.86 6.80
CA TYR A 78 11.87 -5.03 5.36
C TYR A 78 11.26 -6.38 4.97
N PHE A 79 11.60 -7.46 5.67
CA PHE A 79 11.01 -8.78 5.44
C PHE A 79 9.53 -8.87 5.81
N GLU A 80 9.10 -8.17 6.85
CA GLU A 80 7.67 -8.04 7.17
C GLU A 80 6.91 -7.39 6.01
N LEU A 81 7.40 -6.26 5.52
CA LEU A 81 6.77 -5.50 4.45
C LEU A 81 6.80 -6.22 3.09
N LEU A 82 7.83 -7.03 2.84
CA LEU A 82 7.99 -7.78 1.59
C LEU A 82 6.82 -8.73 1.31
N LYS A 83 6.13 -9.23 2.33
CA LYS A 83 4.96 -10.11 2.18
C LYS A 83 3.83 -9.43 1.40
N ASP A 84 3.67 -8.12 1.60
CA ASP A 84 2.56 -7.32 1.05
C ASP A 84 3.01 -6.27 0.01
N ALA A 85 4.31 -6.14 -0.24
CA ALA A 85 4.86 -5.11 -1.14
C ALA A 85 4.61 -5.36 -2.63
N LYS A 86 4.23 -6.59 -3.01
CA LYS A 86 3.97 -6.95 -4.41
C LYS A 86 2.61 -6.43 -4.84
N VAL A 87 2.58 -5.64 -5.91
CA VAL A 87 1.34 -5.23 -6.59
C VAL A 87 0.75 -6.45 -7.30
N LYS A 88 -0.48 -6.81 -6.94
CA LYS A 88 -1.22 -7.98 -7.45
C LYS A 88 -2.35 -7.60 -8.42
N GLY A 89 -2.68 -6.31 -8.50
CA GLY A 89 -3.81 -5.81 -9.28
C GLY A 89 -5.14 -5.92 -8.54
N TYR A 90 -6.25 -5.57 -9.20
CA TYR A 90 -7.59 -5.53 -8.60
C TYR A 90 -8.47 -6.74 -8.97
N LEU A 91 -8.14 -7.50 -10.02
CA LEU A 91 -9.02 -8.55 -10.56
C LEU A 91 -9.39 -9.61 -9.51
N PHE A 92 -8.43 -10.07 -8.72
CA PHE A 92 -8.71 -11.06 -7.67
C PHE A 92 -9.72 -10.55 -6.65
N ALA A 93 -9.56 -9.30 -6.19
CA ALA A 93 -10.48 -8.67 -5.24
C ALA A 93 -11.84 -8.37 -5.89
N GLN A 94 -11.87 -8.06 -7.19
CA GLN A 94 -13.11 -7.78 -7.92
C GLN A 94 -13.93 -9.04 -8.20
N GLN A 95 -13.28 -10.19 -8.42
CA GLN A 95 -13.95 -11.45 -8.75
C GLN A 95 -14.33 -12.28 -7.51
N ASN A 96 -13.61 -12.09 -6.40
CA ASN A 96 -13.83 -12.84 -5.15
C ASN A 96 -14.30 -11.90 -4.03
N TYR A 97 -15.20 -10.97 -4.33
CA TYR A 97 -15.85 -10.17 -3.31
C TYR A 97 -16.93 -11.01 -2.62
N VAL A 98 -17.00 -10.92 -1.30
CA VAL A 98 -18.09 -11.54 -0.53
C VAL A 98 -19.16 -10.47 -0.39
N ASP A 99 -20.27 -10.64 -1.11
CA ASP A 99 -21.44 -9.79 -0.90
C ASP A 99 -21.79 -9.82 0.60
N GLU A 100 -22.00 -8.65 1.20
CA GLU A 100 -22.30 -8.52 2.62
C GLU A 100 -23.57 -9.30 2.98
N ALA A 101 -24.49 -9.47 2.02
CA ALA A 101 -25.67 -10.32 2.14
C ALA A 101 -25.35 -11.83 2.31
N LEU A 102 -24.14 -12.26 1.93
CA LEU A 102 -23.67 -13.64 2.01
C LEU A 102 -22.79 -13.92 3.25
N LYS A 103 -22.40 -12.88 4.00
CA LYS A 103 -21.72 -13.02 5.30
C LYS A 103 -22.75 -13.41 6.37
N ARG A 104 -23.01 -14.73 6.48
CA ARG A 104 -23.79 -15.31 7.59
C ARG A 104 -23.08 -15.16 8.94
#